data_AF-A0A2X1BN96-F1
#
_entry.id   AF-A0A2X1BN96-F1
#
_cell.length_a   1.000
_cell.length_b   1.000
_cell.length_c   1.000
_cell.angle_alpha   90.00
_cell.angle_beta   90.00
_cell.angle_gamma   90.00
#
_symmetry.space_group_name_H-M   'P 1'
#
loop_
_entity.id
_entity.type
_entity.pdbx_description
1 polymer ?
#
loop_
_entity_poly.entity_id
_entity_poly.type
_entity_poly.pdbx_seq_one_letter_code
_entity_poly.pdbx_strand_id
1 'polypeptide(L)'
;MKPVITLAIVATLTSAACATAPDAPLSTPNYAAVPTQAPTRHAHLYASCLHQAAAAGAYRRTDDGDGTELLLFTCTGEPATAFAAALAPWSDKIGSVFQRDGRTFRSTAKVQADLFGVDYCSTDATGDDAVCVLSFNAGDFLDQ
;
A
#
# COMPACT_ATOMS: atom_id res chain seq x y z
N MET A 1 -18.18 40.53 -64.72
CA MET A 1 -17.29 41.49 -64.02
C MET A 1 -17.91 41.91 -62.68
N LYS A 2 -17.42 41.34 -61.57
CA LYS A 2 -17.47 41.77 -60.15
C LYS A 2 -17.19 40.55 -59.23
N PRO A 3 -16.65 40.72 -58.02
CA PRO A 3 -15.27 40.34 -57.73
C PRO A 3 -15.09 39.09 -56.87
N VAL A 4 -13.88 38.55 -56.95
CA VAL A 4 -13.28 37.51 -56.11
C VAL A 4 -13.23 37.97 -54.65
N ILE A 5 -13.71 37.16 -53.71
CA ILE A 5 -13.51 37.34 -52.27
C ILE A 5 -12.68 36.17 -51.77
N THR A 6 -11.37 36.41 -51.63
CA THR A 6 -10.41 35.51 -50.99
C THR A 6 -10.56 35.65 -49.49
N LEU A 7 -11.06 34.62 -48.81
CA LEU A 7 -11.17 34.57 -47.35
C LEU A 7 -9.81 34.15 -46.76
N ALA A 8 -9.08 35.11 -46.21
CA ALA A 8 -7.83 34.85 -45.49
C ALA A 8 -8.16 34.35 -44.06
N ILE A 9 -8.01 33.04 -43.83
CA ILE A 9 -8.06 32.45 -42.49
C ILE A 9 -6.65 32.56 -41.91
N VAL A 10 -6.44 33.55 -41.03
CA VAL A 10 -5.22 33.67 -40.22
C VAL A 10 -5.35 32.69 -39.06
N ALA A 11 -4.67 31.54 -39.17
CA ALA A 11 -4.51 30.61 -38.07
C ALA A 11 -3.48 31.18 -37.08
N THR A 12 -3.96 31.80 -35.99
CA THR A 12 -3.12 32.12 -34.84
C THR A 12 -2.81 30.83 -34.09
N LEU A 13 -1.63 30.24 -34.36
CA LEU A 13 -1.06 29.22 -33.48
C LEU A 13 -0.68 29.88 -32.16
N THR A 14 -1.56 29.79 -31.16
CA THR A 14 -1.18 30.06 -29.77
C THR A 14 -0.33 28.89 -29.29
N SER A 15 0.98 29.09 -29.32
CA SER A 15 1.95 28.20 -28.68
C SER A 15 1.57 28.03 -27.22
N ALA A 16 1.02 26.87 -26.85
CA ALA A 16 0.94 26.46 -25.47
C ALA A 16 2.37 26.23 -24.98
N ALA A 17 2.97 27.28 -24.41
CA ALA A 17 4.21 27.14 -23.67
C ALA A 17 3.91 26.21 -22.48
N CYS A 18 4.37 24.96 -22.60
CA CYS A 18 4.52 24.09 -21.44
C CYS A 18 5.44 24.82 -20.47
N ALA A 19 4.85 25.46 -19.45
CA ALA A 19 5.58 25.89 -18.28
C ALA A 19 6.02 24.62 -17.54
N THR A 20 7.12 24.02 -17.98
CA THR A 20 7.90 23.13 -17.13
C THR A 20 8.40 24.00 -16.00
N ALA A 21 7.77 23.87 -14.82
CA ALA A 21 8.30 24.46 -13.61
C ALA A 21 9.77 24.02 -13.51
N PRO A 22 10.71 24.94 -13.23
CA PRO A 22 12.09 24.54 -13.02
C PRO A 22 12.10 23.57 -11.84
N ASP A 23 12.63 22.36 -12.07
CA ASP A 23 12.87 21.40 -11.01
C ASP A 23 13.64 22.11 -9.90
N ALA A 24 13.05 22.14 -8.70
CA ALA A 24 13.73 22.72 -7.56
C ALA A 24 15.09 22.02 -7.42
N PRO A 25 16.19 22.76 -7.21
CA PRO A 25 17.50 22.13 -7.05
C PRO A 25 17.39 21.10 -5.93
N LEU A 26 17.73 19.85 -6.26
CA LEU A 26 17.73 18.75 -5.30
C LEU A 26 18.61 19.19 -4.12
N SER A 27 18.00 19.37 -2.96
CA SER A 27 18.75 19.67 -1.74
C SER A 27 19.71 18.50 -1.46
N THR A 28 20.88 18.82 -0.91
CA THR A 28 21.80 17.77 -0.45
C THR A 28 21.06 16.83 0.50
N PRO A 29 21.14 15.48 0.32
CA PRO A 29 20.46 14.55 1.20
C PRO A 29 20.82 14.76 2.67
N ASN A 30 19.81 14.70 3.54
CA ASN A 30 20.00 14.80 4.99
C ASN A 30 20.12 13.40 5.59
N TYR A 31 21.28 13.07 6.14
CA TYR A 31 21.57 11.79 6.79
C TYR A 31 21.45 11.83 8.32
N ALA A 32 20.82 12.87 8.88
CA ALA A 32 20.55 12.92 10.31
C ALA A 32 19.62 11.76 10.73
N ALA A 33 19.79 11.29 11.97
CA ALA A 33 18.92 10.26 12.53
C ALA A 33 17.45 10.72 12.56
N VAL A 34 16.54 9.80 12.23
CA VAL A 34 15.09 10.05 12.26
C VAL A 34 14.61 10.05 13.71
N PRO A 35 13.90 11.11 14.18
CA PRO A 35 13.30 11.12 15.51
C PRO A 35 12.29 9.97 15.70
N THR A 36 12.33 9.30 16.85
CA THR A 36 11.48 8.15 17.16
C THR A 36 10.48 8.44 18.28
N GLN A 37 9.37 7.70 18.29
CA GLN A 37 8.37 7.70 19.36
C GLN A 37 8.29 6.30 20.01
N ALA A 38 7.76 6.23 21.23
CA ALA A 38 7.47 4.95 21.87
C ALA A 38 6.42 4.18 21.04
N PRO A 39 6.53 2.84 20.90
CA PRO A 39 5.59 2.06 20.11
C PRO A 39 4.19 2.08 20.74
N THR A 40 3.17 2.18 19.88
CA THR A 40 1.77 2.05 20.30
C THR A 40 1.40 0.57 20.49
N ARG A 41 0.24 0.28 21.11
CA ARG A 41 -0.30 -1.08 21.17
C ARG A 41 -0.41 -1.71 19.78
N HIS A 42 -0.82 -0.96 18.76
CA HIS A 42 -0.92 -1.49 17.40
C HIS A 42 0.47 -1.78 16.80
N ALA A 43 1.47 -0.93 17.04
CA ALA A 43 2.84 -1.20 16.61
C ALA A 43 3.39 -2.51 17.21
N HIS A 44 3.03 -2.84 18.45
CA HIS A 44 3.37 -4.13 19.04
C HIS A 44 2.72 -5.33 18.33
N LEU A 45 1.51 -5.20 17.78
CA LEU A 45 0.86 -6.27 17.01
C LEU A 45 1.62 -6.58 15.72
N TYR A 46 2.08 -5.53 15.02
CA TYR A 46 2.97 -5.67 13.87
C TYR A 46 4.26 -6.40 14.25
N ALA A 47 4.93 -5.95 15.31
CA ALA A 47 6.18 -6.57 15.77
C ALA A 47 6.00 -8.05 16.13
N SER A 48 4.92 -8.41 16.84
CA SER A 48 4.63 -9.81 17.22
C SER A 48 4.36 -10.69 16.00
N CYS A 49 3.58 -10.21 15.04
CA CYS A 49 3.28 -10.95 13.82
C CYS A 49 4.54 -11.15 12.96
N LEU A 50 5.31 -10.08 12.74
CA LEU A 50 6.59 -10.14 12.01
C LEU A 50 7.58 -11.08 12.69
N HIS A 51 7.70 -11.01 14.02
CA HIS A 51 8.58 -11.89 14.79
C HIS A 51 8.19 -13.36 14.62
N GLN A 52 6.91 -13.70 14.77
CA GLN A 52 6.46 -15.07 14.60
C GLN A 52 6.66 -15.57 13.17
N ALA A 53 6.27 -14.78 12.17
CA ALA A 53 6.41 -15.13 10.77
C ALA A 53 7.87 -15.37 10.39
N ALA A 54 8.79 -14.51 10.84
CA ALA A 54 10.22 -14.68 10.64
C ALA A 54 10.75 -15.94 11.34
N ALA A 55 10.38 -16.17 12.60
CA ALA A 55 10.79 -17.35 13.35
C ALA A 55 10.30 -18.67 12.72
N ALA A 56 9.14 -18.63 12.05
CA ALA A 56 8.55 -19.78 11.36
C ALA A 56 8.99 -19.93 9.89
N GLY A 57 9.75 -18.98 9.33
CA GLY A 57 10.04 -18.95 7.88
C GLY A 57 8.80 -18.70 7.01
N ALA A 58 7.75 -18.13 7.59
CA ALA A 58 6.46 -17.86 6.98
C ALA A 58 6.43 -16.47 6.32
N TYR A 59 7.38 -16.21 5.43
CA TYR A 59 7.40 -15.00 4.62
C TYR A 59 7.74 -15.29 3.16
N ARG A 60 7.20 -14.50 2.23
CA ARG A 60 7.39 -14.66 0.79
C ARG A 60 7.63 -13.30 0.14
N ARG A 61 8.41 -13.28 -0.94
CA ARG A 61 8.53 -12.12 -1.83
C ARG A 61 7.28 -12.01 -2.69
N THR A 62 6.88 -10.78 -3.00
CA THR A 62 5.88 -10.46 -4.03
C THR A 62 6.21 -9.14 -4.69
N ASP A 63 5.86 -9.03 -5.96
CA ASP A 63 5.94 -7.82 -6.78
C ASP A 63 4.67 -7.68 -7.63
N ASP A 64 4.35 -6.45 -8.05
CA ASP A 64 3.24 -6.13 -8.95
C ASP A 64 3.71 -5.86 -10.39
N GLY A 65 5.01 -6.00 -10.66
CA GLY A 65 5.63 -5.66 -11.94
C GLY A 65 5.87 -4.16 -12.18
N ASP A 66 5.45 -3.29 -11.26
CA ASP A 66 5.59 -1.83 -11.35
C ASP A 66 6.77 -1.31 -10.50
N GLY A 67 7.67 -2.20 -10.08
CA GLY A 67 8.90 -1.91 -9.34
C GLY A 67 8.71 -1.80 -7.83
N THR A 68 7.52 -2.09 -7.30
CA THR A 68 7.35 -2.22 -5.85
C THR A 68 7.65 -3.66 -5.44
N GLU A 69 8.62 -3.81 -4.55
CA GLU A 69 9.07 -5.11 -4.06
C GLU A 69 8.76 -5.27 -2.57
N LEU A 70 7.91 -6.25 -2.26
CA LEU A 70 7.40 -6.47 -0.91
C LEU A 70 7.80 -7.84 -0.36
N LEU A 71 7.95 -7.90 0.96
CA LEU A 71 7.89 -9.13 1.73
C LEU A 71 6.51 -9.24 2.39
N LEU A 72 5.85 -10.38 2.19
CA LEU A 72 4.61 -10.75 2.86
C LEU A 72 4.94 -11.66 4.04
N PHE A 73 4.71 -11.19 5.26
CA PHE A 73 4.86 -11.96 6.48
C PHE A 73 3.52 -12.53 6.91
N THR A 74 3.39 -13.85 6.98
CA THR A 74 2.17 -14.53 7.41
C THR A 74 2.31 -15.02 8.85
N CYS A 75 1.46 -14.52 9.74
CA CYS A 75 1.33 -15.05 11.10
C CYS A 75 -0.02 -15.73 11.31
N THR A 76 -0.04 -16.70 12.23
CA THR A 76 -1.23 -17.46 12.65
C THR A 76 -1.28 -17.55 14.19
N GLY A 77 -2.26 -18.25 14.77
CA GLY A 77 -2.32 -18.47 16.21
C GLY A 77 -2.47 -17.18 17.02
N GLU A 78 -1.86 -17.10 18.21
CA GLU A 78 -2.07 -15.99 19.16
C GLU A 78 -1.75 -14.60 18.56
N PRO A 79 -0.61 -14.38 17.88
CA PRO A 79 -0.33 -13.08 17.26
C PRO A 79 -1.38 -12.66 16.22
N ALA A 80 -1.83 -13.60 15.39
CA ALA A 80 -2.85 -13.32 14.38
C ALA A 80 -4.22 -13.05 15.01
N THR A 81 -4.61 -13.81 16.04
CA THR A 81 -5.85 -13.59 16.78
C THR A 81 -5.86 -12.22 17.43
N ALA A 82 -4.77 -11.83 18.09
CA ALA A 82 -4.63 -10.52 18.71
C ALA A 82 -4.72 -9.38 17.68
N PHE A 83 -4.07 -9.56 16.52
CA PHE A 83 -4.12 -8.59 15.42
C PHE A 83 -5.53 -8.48 14.84
N ALA A 84 -6.16 -9.60 14.48
CA ALA A 84 -7.51 -9.65 13.90
C ALA A 84 -8.55 -9.00 14.82
N ALA A 85 -8.47 -9.27 16.13
CA ALA A 85 -9.36 -8.66 17.11
C ALA A 85 -9.19 -7.13 17.20
N ALA A 86 -7.95 -6.64 17.17
CA ALA A 86 -7.69 -5.20 17.15
C ALA A 86 -8.09 -4.54 15.82
N LEU A 87 -7.97 -5.29 14.71
CA LEU A 87 -8.29 -4.81 13.37
C LEU A 87 -9.79 -4.69 13.12
N ALA A 88 -10.62 -5.54 13.76
CA ALA A 88 -12.06 -5.55 13.58
C ALA A 88 -12.72 -4.16 13.64
N PRO A 89 -12.66 -3.40 14.76
CA PRO A 89 -13.31 -2.09 14.83
C PRO A 89 -12.72 -1.06 13.84
N TRP A 90 -11.43 -1.17 13.50
CA TRP A 90 -10.80 -0.29 12.52
C TRP A 90 -11.33 -0.56 11.11
N SER A 91 -11.34 -1.83 10.70
CA SER A 91 -11.82 -2.25 9.38
C SER A 91 -13.31 -1.93 9.16
N ASP A 92 -14.14 -2.08 10.20
CA ASP A 92 -15.55 -1.67 10.17
C ASP A 92 -15.66 -0.16 9.94
N LYS A 93 -14.87 0.64 10.68
CA LYS A 93 -14.85 2.10 10.55
C LYS A 93 -14.47 2.57 9.15
N ILE A 94 -13.48 1.93 8.53
CA ILE A 94 -13.00 2.34 7.21
C ILE A 94 -13.72 1.62 6.06
N GLY A 95 -14.63 0.70 6.34
CA GLY A 95 -15.33 -0.07 5.32
C GLY A 95 -14.39 -0.96 4.49
N SER A 96 -13.45 -1.65 5.14
CA SER A 96 -12.47 -2.54 4.51
C SER A 96 -12.73 -4.03 4.79
N VAL A 97 -13.97 -4.36 5.14
CA VAL A 97 -14.42 -5.72 5.41
C VAL A 97 -14.99 -6.35 4.15
N PHE A 98 -14.58 -7.56 3.82
CA PHE A 98 -15.14 -8.32 2.69
C PHE A 98 -15.13 -9.82 2.99
N GLN A 99 -15.96 -10.58 2.27
CA GLN A 99 -16.07 -12.04 2.40
C GLN A 99 -15.50 -12.70 1.16
N ARG A 100 -14.71 -13.76 1.33
CA ARG A 100 -14.18 -14.56 0.22
C ARG A 100 -13.89 -15.97 0.70
N ASP A 101 -14.26 -16.97 -0.10
CA ASP A 101 -13.95 -18.38 0.15
C ASP A 101 -14.33 -18.86 1.57
N GLY A 102 -15.48 -18.38 2.07
CA GLY A 102 -16.00 -18.71 3.40
C GLY A 102 -15.29 -18.01 4.58
N ARG A 103 -14.41 -17.05 4.31
CA ARG A 103 -13.65 -16.29 5.31
C ARG A 103 -14.00 -14.82 5.29
N THR A 104 -13.98 -14.22 6.49
CA THR A 104 -14.11 -12.78 6.68
C THR A 104 -12.73 -12.15 6.59
N PHE A 105 -12.52 -11.24 5.65
CA PHE A 105 -11.30 -10.45 5.51
C PHE A 105 -11.49 -9.05 6.05
N ARG A 106 -10.45 -8.54 6.70
CA ARG A 106 -10.38 -7.20 7.29
C ARG A 106 -9.00 -6.64 7.01
N SER A 107 -8.91 -5.39 6.61
CA SER A 107 -7.63 -4.77 6.21
C SER A 107 -7.38 -3.42 6.87
N THR A 108 -6.10 -3.06 7.00
CA THR A 108 -5.65 -1.80 7.65
C THR A 108 -5.90 -0.58 6.77
N ALA A 109 -6.07 -0.77 5.46
CA ALA A 109 -6.45 0.23 4.48
C ALA A 109 -7.62 -0.26 3.60
N LYS A 110 -8.28 0.66 2.89
CA LYS A 110 -9.27 0.25 1.88
C LYS A 110 -8.56 -0.42 0.70
N VAL A 111 -9.00 -1.62 0.36
CA VAL A 111 -8.60 -2.33 -0.86
C VAL A 111 -9.14 -1.56 -2.07
N GLN A 112 -8.25 -1.14 -2.97
CA GLN A 112 -8.64 -0.40 -4.18
C GLN A 112 -8.76 -1.33 -5.39
N ALA A 113 -7.73 -2.15 -5.64
CA ALA A 113 -7.70 -3.13 -6.71
C ALA A 113 -7.48 -4.54 -6.14
N ASP A 114 -6.47 -4.69 -5.29
CA ASP A 114 -6.09 -5.95 -4.67
C ASP A 114 -5.44 -5.72 -3.28
N LEU A 115 -4.89 -6.80 -2.69
CA LEU A 115 -4.27 -6.78 -1.37
C LEU A 115 -2.77 -6.45 -1.40
N PHE A 116 -2.22 -6.09 -2.56
CA PHE A 116 -0.81 -5.73 -2.68
C PHE A 116 -0.52 -4.47 -1.86
N GLY A 117 0.45 -4.56 -0.95
CA GLY A 117 0.79 -3.47 -0.03
C GLY A 117 -0.25 -3.18 1.06
N VAL A 118 -1.32 -3.97 1.16
CA VAL A 118 -2.36 -3.80 2.19
C VAL A 118 -2.20 -4.90 3.24
N ASP A 119 -2.05 -4.53 4.51
CA ASP A 119 -2.06 -5.52 5.59
C ASP A 119 -3.49 -6.00 5.85
N TYR A 120 -3.66 -7.30 6.02
CA TYR A 120 -4.98 -7.88 6.25
C TYR A 120 -4.93 -9.09 7.17
N CYS A 121 -6.09 -9.38 7.77
CA CYS A 121 -6.36 -10.63 8.46
C CYS A 121 -7.59 -11.28 7.84
N SER A 122 -7.63 -12.61 7.88
CA SER A 122 -8.81 -13.41 7.59
C SER A 122 -9.16 -14.30 8.76
N THR A 123 -10.44 -14.46 9.05
CA THR A 123 -10.99 -15.41 10.02
C THR A 123 -12.00 -16.31 9.34
N ASP A 124 -12.26 -17.49 9.90
CA ASP A 124 -13.36 -18.34 9.44
C ASP A 124 -14.75 -17.74 9.76
N ALA A 125 -15.80 -18.51 9.52
CA ALA A 125 -17.18 -18.09 9.74
C ALA A 125 -17.56 -17.89 11.22
N THR A 126 -16.82 -18.48 12.17
CA THR A 126 -17.03 -18.27 13.62
C THR A 126 -16.22 -17.10 14.16
N GLY A 127 -15.31 -16.55 13.35
CA GLY A 127 -14.38 -15.49 13.76
C GLY A 127 -13.08 -16.04 14.36
N ASP A 128 -12.84 -17.34 14.23
CA ASP A 128 -11.67 -18.05 14.70
C ASP A 128 -10.65 -18.23 13.55
N ASP A 129 -9.61 -19.05 13.80
CA ASP A 129 -8.58 -19.42 12.83
C ASP A 129 -7.96 -18.19 12.12
N ALA A 130 -7.55 -17.19 12.91
CA ALA A 130 -6.99 -15.96 12.36
C ALA A 130 -5.68 -16.22 11.60
N VAL A 131 -5.63 -15.73 10.35
CA VAL A 131 -4.43 -15.69 9.51
C VAL A 131 -4.22 -14.25 9.07
N CYS A 132 -3.10 -13.65 9.42
CA CYS A 132 -2.77 -12.28 9.07
C CYS A 132 -1.54 -12.21 8.17
N VAL A 133 -1.58 -11.33 7.18
CA VAL A 133 -0.50 -11.06 6.23
C VAL A 133 -0.13 -9.58 6.32
N LEU A 134 1.13 -9.31 6.63
CA LEU A 134 1.70 -7.96 6.73
C LEU A 134 2.68 -7.72 5.58
N SER A 135 2.56 -6.57 4.94
CA SER A 135 3.40 -6.16 3.82
C SER A 135 4.54 -5.28 4.32
N PHE A 136 5.78 -5.65 3.97
CA PHE A 136 6.96 -4.84 4.23
C PHE A 136 7.61 -4.44 2.90
N ASN A 137 7.72 -3.15 2.64
CA ASN A 137 8.43 -2.65 1.46
C ASN A 137 9.94 -2.78 1.66
N ALA A 138 10.55 -3.66 0.87
CA ALA A 138 11.98 -3.92 0.88
C ALA A 138 12.72 -3.30 -0.31
N GLY A 139 11.98 -2.87 -1.34
CA GLY A 139 12.51 -2.28 -2.57
C GLY A 139 13.38 -3.26 -3.37
N ASP A 140 14.04 -2.72 -4.40
CA ASP A 140 14.84 -3.45 -5.41
C ASP A 140 16.00 -4.27 -4.83
N PHE A 141 16.26 -4.17 -3.52
CA PHE A 141 17.22 -5.05 -2.85
C PHE A 141 16.79 -6.53 -2.91
N LEU A 142 15.50 -6.83 -3.06
CA LEU A 142 14.99 -8.20 -3.19
C LEU A 142 15.35 -8.89 -4.53
N ASP A 143 15.85 -8.13 -5.52
CA ASP A 143 16.25 -8.65 -6.84
C ASP A 143 17.71 -9.08 -6.96
N GLN A 144 18.49 -8.92 -5.88
CA GLN A 144 19.92 -9.24 -5.87
C GLN A 144 20.22 -10.72 -5.65
#